data_AF-A0A371L190-F1
#
_entry.id   AF-A0A371L190-F1
#
_cell.length_a   1.000
_cell.length_b   1.000
_cell.length_c   1.000
_cell.angle_alpha   90.00
_cell.angle_beta   90.00
_cell.angle_gamma   90.00
#
_symmetry.space_group_name_H-M   'P 1'
#
loop_
_entity.id
_entity.type
_entity.pdbx_description
1 polymer ?
#
loop_
_entity_poly.entity_id
_entity_poly.type
_entity_poly.pdbx_seq_one_letter_code
_entity_poly.pdbx_strand_id
1 'polypeptide(L)'
;MSDTPVHDVVGVGLGPFNLGLAAMLDGAPDDVDAVFLEQDAEFAWHEGMLIEGTTLEVPFLADLVTLADPTNPHSYLNYLRETGRIYEFYFYETFQIPRREYDDYLRWVSRRLDACRFERRVTNVEWVEDGYFEVTARHPESGAEHRYRAEDVVFGVGSRPHVPDNLGGHPERDVFHTAAYRSRKERCLDADSITVVGSGQSAAEVFLDLLEAQADADYRLDWLTRSEGFFPMEYSKLGLQHFTPEYTSYFNDLPQETRDEVYPEQDLLYKGIDVNTSAEIYDALYRRSIGDRDPDVGLFAMTSVEGIERVSGPDGPRYRLDCEQWQSGTPFAHESEVVVLGTGYHRPTPSFLSSLESRIEWDDEGRYRVTDDYRLRLDDDVTGRIFVQNAERHTHGVGAPDLGLGCYRNAHIVNRLCDRTVYPEDEDTVFQDFAVERFLETTGGATAAASTAEEDE
;
A
#
# COMPACT_ATOMS: atom_id res chain seq x y z
N MET A 1 -7.45 -37.48 18.91
CA MET A 1 -6.87 -36.26 18.31
C MET A 1 -7.93 -35.81 17.34
N SER A 2 -8.58 -34.66 17.59
CA SER A 2 -9.63 -34.18 16.70
C SER A 2 -9.04 -34.01 15.31
N ASP A 3 -9.71 -34.56 14.31
CA ASP A 3 -9.34 -34.46 12.91
C ASP A 3 -9.55 -33.00 12.49
N THR A 4 -8.54 -32.15 12.63
CA THR A 4 -8.61 -30.77 12.14
C THR A 4 -8.64 -30.86 10.62
N PRO A 5 -9.72 -30.40 9.95
CA PRO A 5 -9.80 -30.44 8.50
C PRO A 5 -8.67 -29.64 7.87
N VAL A 6 -8.26 -30.06 6.67
CA VAL A 6 -7.29 -29.34 5.84
C VAL A 6 -8.11 -28.46 4.91
N HIS A 7 -7.87 -27.14 4.96
CA HIS A 7 -8.45 -26.16 4.06
C HIS A 7 -7.72 -26.19 2.71
N ASP A 8 -8.36 -25.72 1.65
CA ASP A 8 -7.67 -25.55 0.37
C ASP A 8 -6.66 -24.40 0.48
N VAL A 9 -7.02 -23.30 1.16
CA VAL A 9 -6.13 -22.16 1.35
C VAL A 9 -6.29 -21.46 2.70
N VAL A 10 -5.17 -21.10 3.33
CA VAL A 10 -5.13 -20.16 4.47
C VAL A 10 -4.53 -18.82 4.06
N GLY A 11 -5.29 -17.75 4.24
CA GLY A 11 -4.85 -16.38 4.10
C GLY A 11 -4.24 -15.80 5.39
N VAL A 12 -3.04 -15.22 5.31
CA VAL A 12 -2.37 -14.54 6.42
C VAL A 12 -2.40 -13.02 6.20
N GLY A 13 -3.07 -12.31 7.11
CA GLY A 13 -3.36 -10.88 7.01
C GLY A 13 -4.62 -10.62 6.19
N LEU A 14 -5.43 -9.64 6.60
CA LEU A 14 -6.69 -9.28 5.94
C LEU A 14 -6.68 -7.80 5.54
N GLY A 15 -5.67 -7.39 4.76
CA GLY A 15 -5.71 -6.11 4.04
C GLY A 15 -6.66 -6.16 2.82
N PRO A 16 -6.83 -5.05 2.08
CA PRO A 16 -7.74 -4.98 0.94
C PRO A 16 -7.52 -6.10 -0.09
N PHE A 17 -6.28 -6.49 -0.36
CA PHE A 17 -5.96 -7.54 -1.33
C PHE A 17 -6.48 -8.93 -0.93
N ASN A 18 -6.16 -9.38 0.30
CA ASN A 18 -6.65 -10.67 0.80
C ASN A 18 -8.16 -10.65 1.08
N LEU A 19 -8.71 -9.50 1.47
CA LEU A 19 -10.16 -9.35 1.58
C LEU A 19 -10.85 -9.47 0.21
N GLY A 20 -10.24 -8.92 -0.84
CA GLY A 20 -10.69 -9.10 -2.22
C GLY A 20 -10.59 -10.54 -2.68
N LEU A 21 -9.50 -11.24 -2.33
CA LEU A 21 -9.36 -12.65 -2.64
C LEU A 21 -10.47 -13.47 -1.95
N ALA A 22 -10.74 -13.20 -0.68
CA ALA A 22 -11.83 -13.84 0.06
C ALA A 22 -13.20 -13.57 -0.57
N ALA A 23 -13.47 -12.32 -1.00
CA ALA A 23 -14.71 -11.95 -1.66
C ALA A 23 -14.88 -12.55 -3.07
N MET A 24 -13.77 -12.76 -3.78
CA MET A 24 -13.77 -13.44 -5.09
C MET A 24 -13.96 -14.96 -4.92
N LEU A 25 -13.34 -15.59 -3.91
CA LEU A 25 -13.58 -17.01 -3.62
C LEU A 25 -15.04 -17.26 -3.19
N ASP A 26 -15.63 -16.39 -2.37
CA ASP A 26 -17.05 -16.49 -1.97
C ASP A 26 -18.03 -16.31 -3.15
N GLY A 27 -17.64 -15.51 -4.16
CA GLY A 27 -18.41 -15.31 -5.38
C GLY A 27 -18.16 -16.36 -6.47
N ALA A 28 -17.14 -17.21 -6.30
CA ALA A 28 -16.79 -18.21 -7.30
C ALA A 28 -17.82 -19.37 -7.32
N PRO A 29 -18.02 -20.01 -8.48
CA PRO A 29 -18.88 -21.19 -8.59
C PRO A 29 -18.25 -22.45 -7.95
N ASP A 30 -16.94 -22.47 -7.73
CA ASP A 30 -16.22 -23.55 -7.08
C ASP A 30 -16.26 -23.35 -5.56
N ASP A 31 -16.45 -24.45 -4.83
CA ASP A 31 -16.47 -24.46 -3.36
C ASP A 31 -15.04 -24.65 -2.84
N VAL A 32 -14.27 -23.56 -2.81
CA VAL A 32 -12.91 -23.53 -2.25
C VAL A 32 -12.99 -23.24 -0.75
N ASP A 33 -12.58 -24.18 0.09
CA ASP A 33 -12.55 -24.03 1.54
C ASP A 33 -11.37 -23.12 1.94
N ALA A 34 -11.69 -21.85 2.18
CA ALA A 34 -10.73 -20.81 2.52
C ALA A 34 -10.95 -20.23 3.92
N VAL A 35 -9.86 -19.89 4.60
CA VAL A 35 -9.89 -19.14 5.86
C VAL A 35 -8.84 -18.03 5.87
N PHE A 36 -9.22 -16.83 6.27
CA PHE A 36 -8.34 -15.66 6.32
C PHE A 36 -8.15 -15.17 7.76
N LEU A 37 -6.91 -14.99 8.19
CA LEU A 37 -6.52 -14.72 9.57
C LEU A 37 -6.04 -13.27 9.71
N GLU A 38 -6.73 -12.49 10.54
CA GLU A 38 -6.39 -11.10 10.88
C GLU A 38 -6.06 -10.99 12.37
N GLN A 39 -5.00 -10.28 12.72
CA GLN A 39 -4.61 -10.10 14.11
C GLN A 39 -5.51 -9.09 14.83
N ASP A 40 -6.02 -8.07 14.16
CA ASP A 40 -6.87 -7.06 14.78
C ASP A 40 -8.26 -7.64 15.08
N ALA A 41 -9.01 -6.98 15.99
CA ALA A 41 -10.33 -7.43 16.41
C ALA A 41 -11.43 -7.12 15.37
N GLU A 42 -11.17 -6.16 14.49
CA GLU A 42 -12.03 -5.79 13.38
C GLU A 42 -11.18 -5.26 12.21
N PHE A 43 -11.77 -5.21 11.02
CA PHE A 43 -11.10 -4.64 9.85
C PHE A 43 -10.93 -3.12 10.03
N ALA A 44 -9.71 -2.61 9.79
CA ALA A 44 -9.43 -1.19 9.74
C ALA A 44 -8.30 -0.91 8.74
N TRP A 45 -8.56 -0.09 7.72
CA TRP A 45 -7.56 0.26 6.70
C TRP A 45 -7.02 1.67 6.90
N HIS A 46 -5.73 1.77 7.26
CA HIS A 46 -5.02 3.03 7.49
C HIS A 46 -5.75 4.01 8.43
N GLU A 47 -6.28 3.51 9.55
CA GLU A 47 -7.21 4.26 10.42
C GLU A 47 -6.70 5.66 10.85
N GLY A 48 -5.40 5.77 11.15
CA GLY A 48 -4.81 7.03 11.59
C GLY A 48 -4.66 8.10 10.50
N MET A 49 -4.92 7.75 9.25
CA MET A 49 -4.94 8.64 8.07
C MET A 49 -6.32 8.77 7.43
N LEU A 50 -7.39 8.33 8.12
CA LEU A 50 -8.78 8.60 7.72
C LEU A 50 -9.17 10.06 8.07
N ILE A 51 -8.44 11.01 7.49
CA ILE A 51 -8.68 12.44 7.60
C ILE A 51 -9.94 12.79 6.80
N GLU A 52 -10.79 13.66 7.34
CA GLU A 52 -12.00 14.10 6.65
C GLU A 52 -11.65 14.83 5.34
N GLY A 53 -12.42 14.60 4.28
CA GLY A 53 -12.15 15.16 2.95
C GLY A 53 -11.18 14.35 2.09
N THR A 54 -10.37 13.45 2.65
CA THR A 54 -9.44 12.63 1.86
C THR A 54 -10.13 11.53 1.05
N THR A 55 -9.65 11.30 -0.17
CA THR A 55 -10.19 10.33 -1.12
C THR A 55 -9.18 9.23 -1.46
N LEU A 56 -9.66 8.16 -2.09
CA LEU A 56 -8.79 7.23 -2.82
C LEU A 56 -8.19 7.93 -4.04
N GLU A 57 -6.98 7.52 -4.41
CA GLU A 57 -6.29 7.97 -5.63
C GLU A 57 -6.74 7.17 -6.88
N VAL A 58 -7.44 6.07 -6.65
CA VAL A 58 -8.02 5.19 -7.68
C VAL A 58 -9.55 5.37 -7.78
N PRO A 59 -10.17 5.11 -8.94
CA PRO A 59 -11.62 5.12 -9.06
C PRO A 59 -12.25 4.01 -8.22
N PHE A 60 -13.50 4.17 -7.78
CA PHE A 60 -14.25 3.14 -7.03
C PHE A 60 -14.40 1.81 -7.79
N LEU A 61 -14.14 1.78 -9.10
CA LEU A 61 -14.09 0.55 -9.89
C LEU A 61 -12.98 -0.39 -9.39
N ALA A 62 -11.89 0.17 -8.84
CA ALA A 62 -10.86 -0.54 -8.09
C ALA A 62 -11.35 -0.91 -6.67
N ASP A 63 -12.58 -1.44 -6.58
CA ASP A 63 -13.06 -2.10 -5.39
C ASP A 63 -12.48 -3.53 -5.29
N LEU A 64 -13.06 -4.36 -4.42
CA LEU A 64 -12.52 -5.70 -4.17
C LEU A 64 -12.75 -6.70 -5.30
N VAL A 65 -13.73 -6.48 -6.18
CA VAL A 65 -14.27 -7.53 -7.06
C VAL A 65 -14.68 -7.06 -8.46
N THR A 66 -15.02 -5.79 -8.64
CA THR A 66 -15.72 -5.27 -9.83
C THR A 66 -14.92 -5.44 -11.12
N LEU A 67 -13.59 -5.29 -11.08
CA LEU A 67 -12.76 -5.47 -12.27
C LEU A 67 -12.65 -6.95 -12.70
N ALA A 68 -12.86 -7.90 -11.80
CA ALA A 68 -12.91 -9.33 -12.14
C ALA A 68 -14.32 -9.83 -12.46
N ASP A 69 -15.32 -9.38 -11.68
CA ASP A 69 -16.73 -9.70 -11.87
C ASP A 69 -17.63 -8.57 -11.33
N PRO A 70 -18.15 -7.70 -12.21
CA PRO A 70 -19.07 -6.63 -11.83
C PRO A 70 -20.41 -7.12 -11.22
N THR A 71 -20.72 -8.41 -11.31
CA THR A 71 -21.95 -9.00 -10.76
C THR A 71 -21.78 -9.52 -9.33
N ASN A 72 -20.53 -9.56 -8.83
CA ASN A 72 -20.23 -10.07 -7.50
C ASN A 72 -20.97 -9.24 -6.42
N PRO A 73 -21.66 -9.91 -5.47
CA PRO A 73 -22.46 -9.24 -4.44
C PRO A 73 -21.62 -8.38 -3.48
N HIS A 74 -20.30 -8.54 -3.44
CA HIS A 74 -19.39 -7.74 -2.64
C HIS A 74 -18.89 -6.49 -3.35
N SER A 75 -19.42 -6.13 -4.52
CA SER A 75 -19.07 -4.88 -5.21
C SER A 75 -19.45 -3.63 -4.40
N TYR A 76 -18.70 -2.55 -4.59
CA TYR A 76 -18.92 -1.26 -3.94
C TYR A 76 -20.32 -0.69 -4.26
N LEU A 77 -20.79 -0.85 -5.50
CA LEU A 77 -22.13 -0.44 -5.88
C LEU A 77 -23.23 -1.26 -5.17
N ASN A 78 -23.00 -2.55 -4.93
CA ASN A 78 -23.95 -3.35 -4.14
C ASN A 78 -23.91 -2.96 -2.65
N TYR A 79 -22.74 -2.64 -2.10
CA TYR A 79 -22.63 -2.04 -0.75
C TYR A 79 -23.47 -0.77 -0.64
N LEU A 80 -23.37 0.17 -1.59
CA LEU A 80 -24.18 1.39 -1.59
C LEU A 80 -25.68 1.10 -1.69
N ARG A 81 -26.06 0.07 -2.45
CA ARG A 81 -27.45 -0.38 -2.59
C ARG A 81 -27.98 -0.93 -1.26
N GLU A 82 -27.25 -1.84 -0.64
CA GLU A 82 -27.66 -2.51 0.60
C GLU A 82 -27.62 -1.60 1.82
N THR A 83 -26.78 -0.56 1.81
CA THR A 83 -26.71 0.45 2.87
C THR A 83 -27.63 1.66 2.64
N GLY A 84 -28.38 1.68 1.54
CA GLY A 84 -29.37 2.72 1.24
C GLY A 84 -28.80 4.05 0.75
N ARG A 85 -27.52 4.08 0.34
CA ARG A 85 -26.78 5.28 -0.05
C ARG A 85 -26.62 5.45 -1.56
N ILE A 86 -27.10 4.50 -2.36
CA ILE A 86 -26.90 4.48 -3.83
C ILE A 86 -27.34 5.76 -4.55
N TYR A 87 -28.46 6.38 -4.17
CA TYR A 87 -28.89 7.64 -4.80
C TYR A 87 -28.11 8.84 -4.30
N GLU A 88 -27.65 8.84 -3.05
CA GLU A 88 -26.77 9.89 -2.52
C GLU A 88 -25.43 9.86 -3.26
N PHE A 89 -24.87 8.67 -3.46
CA PHE A 89 -23.66 8.46 -4.24
C PHE A 89 -23.84 8.82 -5.72
N TYR A 90 -24.98 8.46 -6.31
CA TYR A 90 -25.30 8.84 -7.69
C TYR A 90 -25.20 10.36 -7.92
N PHE A 91 -25.70 11.17 -6.97
CA PHE A 91 -25.60 12.63 -7.04
C PHE A 91 -24.26 13.18 -6.55
N TYR A 92 -23.45 12.38 -5.85
CA TYR A 92 -22.09 12.75 -5.46
C TYR A 92 -21.14 12.80 -6.67
N GLU A 93 -21.43 12.00 -7.73
CA GLU A 93 -20.86 12.11 -9.09
C GLU A 93 -19.31 12.22 -9.16
N THR A 94 -18.60 11.49 -8.30
CA THR A 94 -17.13 11.40 -8.34
C THR A 94 -16.66 9.95 -8.38
N PHE A 95 -15.55 9.70 -9.09
CA PHE A 95 -14.92 8.38 -9.17
C PHE A 95 -14.02 8.12 -7.95
N GLN A 96 -13.30 9.13 -7.48
CA GLN A 96 -12.47 9.07 -6.29
C GLN A 96 -13.36 9.24 -5.05
N ILE A 97 -13.53 8.16 -4.31
CA ILE A 97 -14.44 8.10 -3.16
C ILE A 97 -13.69 8.42 -1.85
N PRO A 98 -14.38 8.91 -0.81
CA PRO A 98 -13.78 9.17 0.49
C PRO A 98 -13.14 7.91 1.08
N ARG A 99 -11.93 8.02 1.63
CA ARG A 99 -11.23 6.86 2.24
C ARG A 99 -12.04 6.23 3.38
N ARG A 100 -12.76 7.06 4.14
CA ARG A 100 -13.66 6.61 5.21
C ARG A 100 -14.82 5.78 4.67
N GLU A 101 -15.34 6.09 3.50
CA GLU A 101 -16.43 5.33 2.87
C GLU A 101 -15.90 4.00 2.31
N TYR A 102 -14.70 4.00 1.73
CA TYR A 102 -14.05 2.76 1.30
C TYR A 102 -13.75 1.84 2.49
N ASP A 103 -13.20 2.37 3.59
CA ASP A 103 -12.95 1.62 4.81
C ASP A 103 -14.26 1.05 5.43
N ASP A 104 -15.38 1.79 5.39
CA ASP A 104 -16.70 1.26 5.77
C ASP A 104 -17.18 0.14 4.84
N TYR A 105 -16.97 0.27 3.53
CA TYR A 105 -17.22 -0.78 2.54
C TYR A 105 -16.41 -2.05 2.83
N LEU A 106 -15.11 -1.94 3.10
CA LEU A 106 -14.28 -3.10 3.44
C LEU A 106 -14.70 -3.76 4.77
N ARG A 107 -15.11 -2.98 5.77
CA ARG A 107 -15.75 -3.52 6.99
C ARG A 107 -17.06 -4.22 6.69
N TRP A 108 -17.87 -3.70 5.77
CA TRP A 108 -19.12 -4.32 5.37
C TRP A 108 -18.89 -5.68 4.69
N VAL A 109 -17.91 -5.79 3.79
CA VAL A 109 -17.54 -7.06 3.14
C VAL A 109 -16.99 -8.06 4.18
N SER A 110 -16.02 -7.66 4.99
CA SER A 110 -15.39 -8.57 5.98
C SER A 110 -16.36 -9.14 7.02
N ARG A 111 -17.46 -8.43 7.34
CA ARG A 111 -18.52 -8.93 8.23
C ARG A 111 -19.48 -9.94 7.56
N ARG A 112 -19.51 -9.99 6.23
CA ARG A 112 -20.37 -10.90 5.46
C ARG A 112 -19.67 -12.19 5.06
N LEU A 113 -18.34 -12.19 5.08
CA LEU A 113 -17.53 -13.35 4.72
C LEU A 113 -17.33 -14.27 5.92
N ASP A 114 -17.90 -15.46 5.84
CA ASP A 114 -17.71 -16.50 6.85
C ASP A 114 -16.26 -17.01 6.92
N ALA A 115 -15.42 -16.72 5.93
CA ALA A 115 -14.01 -17.11 5.88
C ALA A 115 -13.11 -16.26 6.80
N CYS A 116 -13.53 -15.06 7.21
CA CYS A 116 -12.69 -14.14 7.98
C CYS A 116 -12.60 -14.54 9.47
N ARG A 117 -11.40 -14.55 10.04
CA ARG A 117 -11.12 -14.83 11.46
C ARG A 117 -10.22 -13.74 12.04
N PHE A 118 -10.83 -12.87 12.85
CA PHE A 118 -10.16 -11.83 13.61
C PHE A 118 -9.50 -12.36 14.88
N GLU A 119 -8.62 -11.56 15.49
CA GLU A 119 -7.85 -11.93 16.69
C GLU A 119 -7.01 -13.21 16.47
N ARG A 120 -6.42 -13.35 15.29
CA ARG A 120 -5.55 -14.44 14.86
C ARG A 120 -4.20 -13.89 14.37
N ARG A 121 -3.31 -13.57 15.31
CA ARG A 121 -1.93 -13.22 14.97
C ARG A 121 -1.16 -14.48 14.56
N VAL A 122 -0.91 -14.66 13.28
CA VAL A 122 -0.08 -15.76 12.77
C VAL A 122 1.36 -15.61 13.25
N THR A 123 1.92 -16.67 13.81
CA THR A 123 3.28 -16.70 14.37
C THR A 123 4.20 -17.70 13.68
N ASN A 124 3.66 -18.74 13.04
CA ASN A 124 4.45 -19.74 12.32
C ASN A 124 3.64 -20.33 11.16
N VAL A 125 4.32 -20.61 10.06
CA VAL A 125 3.86 -21.40 8.92
C VAL A 125 4.97 -22.42 8.64
N GLU A 126 4.64 -23.70 8.62
CA GLU A 126 5.59 -24.77 8.35
C GLU A 126 4.99 -25.83 7.42
N TRP A 127 5.83 -26.45 6.61
CA TRP A 127 5.47 -27.58 5.77
C TRP A 127 5.67 -28.88 6.56
N VAL A 128 4.63 -29.71 6.69
CA VAL A 128 4.70 -30.98 7.43
C VAL A 128 4.77 -32.18 6.50
N GLU A 129 5.31 -33.30 7.00
CA GLU A 129 5.50 -34.55 6.24
C GLU A 129 4.19 -35.12 5.66
N ASP A 130 3.06 -34.80 6.27
CA ASP A 130 1.73 -35.21 5.82
C ASP A 130 1.26 -34.48 4.54
N GLY A 131 2.04 -33.54 4.00
CA GLY A 131 1.82 -32.92 2.69
C GLY A 131 0.92 -31.68 2.70
N TYR A 132 0.96 -30.89 3.78
CA TYR A 132 0.21 -29.63 3.92
C TYR A 132 1.00 -28.61 4.76
N PHE A 133 0.55 -27.35 4.78
CA PHE A 133 1.05 -26.32 5.69
C PHE A 133 0.32 -26.36 7.04
N GLU A 134 1.05 -26.36 8.16
CA GLU A 134 0.51 -26.06 9.48
C GLU A 134 0.72 -24.57 9.80
N VAL A 135 -0.38 -23.84 10.02
CA VAL A 135 -0.39 -22.41 10.35
C VAL A 135 -0.77 -22.23 11.82
N THR A 136 0.16 -21.71 12.60
CA THR A 136 -0.06 -21.41 14.03
C THR A 136 -0.38 -19.93 14.21
N ALA A 137 -1.52 -19.65 14.84
CA ALA A 137 -1.93 -18.30 15.22
C ALA A 137 -2.16 -18.18 16.73
N ARG A 138 -2.02 -16.97 17.26
CA ARG A 138 -2.28 -16.64 18.66
C ARG A 138 -3.27 -15.49 18.77
N HIS A 139 -4.16 -15.57 19.74
CA HIS A 139 -4.96 -14.42 20.14
C HIS A 139 -4.02 -13.30 20.67
N PRO A 140 -4.09 -12.06 20.15
CA PRO A 140 -3.14 -10.99 20.51
C PRO A 140 -3.08 -10.68 22.00
N GLU A 141 -4.23 -10.68 22.68
CA GLU A 141 -4.30 -10.39 24.12
C GLU A 141 -4.14 -11.63 25.01
N SER A 142 -4.97 -12.67 24.81
CA SER A 142 -4.98 -13.85 25.70
C SER A 142 -3.85 -14.84 25.44
N GLY A 143 -3.20 -14.78 24.28
CA GLY A 143 -2.16 -15.73 23.87
C GLY A 143 -2.67 -17.12 23.50
N ALA A 144 -3.99 -17.34 23.50
CA ALA A 144 -4.61 -18.60 23.12
C ALA A 144 -4.17 -19.05 21.72
N GLU A 145 -3.74 -20.31 21.59
CA GLU A 145 -3.21 -20.87 20.35
C GLU A 145 -4.33 -21.45 19.49
N HIS A 146 -4.26 -21.18 18.19
CA HIS A 146 -5.11 -21.72 17.15
C HIS A 146 -4.22 -22.36 16.08
N ARG A 147 -4.64 -23.50 15.54
CA ARG A 147 -3.92 -24.21 14.48
C ARG A 147 -4.85 -24.44 13.30
N TYR A 148 -4.33 -24.18 12.12
CA TYR A 148 -4.99 -24.38 10.84
C TYR A 148 -4.10 -25.26 9.97
N ARG A 149 -4.70 -26.03 9.08
CA ARG A 149 -4.01 -26.85 8.08
C ARG A 149 -4.49 -26.42 6.71
N ALA A 150 -3.59 -26.28 5.75
CA ALA A 150 -3.98 -25.95 4.39
C ALA A 150 -3.06 -26.53 3.33
N GLU A 151 -3.61 -26.83 2.15
CA GLU A 151 -2.81 -27.21 0.99
C GLU A 151 -1.97 -26.03 0.50
N ASP A 152 -2.58 -24.84 0.43
CA ASP A 152 -1.92 -23.60 0.03
C ASP A 152 -1.99 -22.50 1.10
N VAL A 153 -1.07 -21.55 1.02
CA VAL A 153 -1.05 -20.33 1.85
C VAL A 153 -1.01 -19.11 0.94
N VAL A 154 -1.75 -18.06 1.30
CA VAL A 154 -1.60 -16.74 0.68
C VAL A 154 -1.30 -15.72 1.77
N PHE A 155 -0.29 -14.87 1.60
CA PHE A 155 -0.03 -13.81 2.57
C PHE A 155 -0.02 -12.43 1.94
N GLY A 156 -0.65 -11.49 2.64
CA GLY A 156 -0.59 -10.07 2.34
C GLY A 156 0.44 -9.38 3.19
N VAL A 157 1.46 -8.81 2.58
CA VAL A 157 2.41 -7.96 3.31
C VAL A 157 1.81 -6.57 3.47
N GLY A 158 1.29 -6.31 4.67
CA GLY A 158 0.94 -4.97 5.11
C GLY A 158 2.18 -4.07 5.20
N SER A 159 1.96 -2.77 5.11
CA SER A 159 3.01 -1.78 5.31
C SER A 159 3.03 -1.33 6.78
N ARG A 160 4.21 -1.07 7.33
CA ARG A 160 4.38 -0.53 8.69
C ARG A 160 4.99 0.86 8.62
N PRO A 161 4.49 1.81 9.44
CA PRO A 161 5.12 3.11 9.58
C PRO A 161 6.64 2.99 9.71
N HIS A 162 7.37 3.73 8.89
CA HIS A 162 8.82 3.74 8.93
C HIS A 162 9.29 5.08 9.49
N VAL A 163 9.86 5.06 10.68
CA VAL A 163 10.54 6.20 11.28
C VAL A 163 12.04 5.89 11.26
N PRO A 164 12.86 6.64 10.51
CA PRO A 164 14.31 6.48 10.54
C PRO A 164 14.86 6.60 11.97
N ASP A 165 15.87 5.79 12.31
CA ASP A 165 16.42 5.69 13.67
C ASP A 165 16.86 7.05 14.22
N ASN A 166 17.42 7.91 13.37
CA ASN A 166 17.88 9.25 13.69
C ASN A 166 16.74 10.26 13.99
N LEU A 167 15.50 9.93 13.66
CA LEU A 167 14.31 10.76 13.92
C LEU A 167 13.41 10.19 15.03
N GLY A 168 13.72 8.99 15.53
CA GLY A 168 12.96 8.28 16.55
C GLY A 168 13.42 8.56 17.99
N GLY A 169 12.83 7.84 18.96
CA GLY A 169 13.26 7.87 20.37
C GLY A 169 12.70 9.02 21.21
N HIS A 170 11.72 9.75 20.68
CA HIS A 170 11.04 10.86 21.36
C HIS A 170 9.64 10.45 21.86
N PRO A 171 9.02 11.23 22.78
CA PRO A 171 7.63 11.00 23.17
C PRO A 171 6.69 10.98 21.94
N GLU A 172 5.98 9.87 21.72
CA GLU A 172 5.05 9.67 20.59
C GLU A 172 3.86 10.64 20.58
N ARG A 173 3.69 11.42 21.64
CA ARG A 173 2.71 12.51 21.68
C ARG A 173 3.18 13.70 20.84
N ASP A 174 4.48 13.97 20.81
CA ASP A 174 5.01 15.21 20.24
C ASP A 174 5.80 14.97 18.94
N VAL A 175 6.43 13.80 18.78
CA VAL A 175 7.09 13.39 17.52
C VAL A 175 6.49 12.06 17.09
N PHE A 176 5.76 12.04 15.98
CA PHE A 176 5.03 10.85 15.55
C PHE A 176 4.88 10.75 14.04
N HIS A 177 4.69 9.52 13.55
CA HIS A 177 4.45 9.25 12.13
C HIS A 177 3.04 9.65 11.69
N THR A 178 2.82 10.04 10.43
CA THR A 178 1.48 10.40 9.89
C THR A 178 0.41 9.34 10.16
N ALA A 179 0.77 8.06 10.16
CA ALA A 179 -0.10 6.93 10.57
C ALA A 179 -0.75 7.07 11.97
N ALA A 180 -0.27 7.97 12.80
CA ALA A 180 -0.78 8.26 14.13
C ALA A 180 -1.63 9.55 14.16
N TYR A 181 -1.61 10.35 13.10
CA TYR A 181 -2.07 11.74 13.06
C TYR A 181 -3.48 11.95 13.59
N ARG A 182 -4.47 11.17 13.14
CA ARG A 182 -5.87 11.36 13.53
C ARG A 182 -6.07 11.41 15.04
N SER A 183 -5.38 10.55 15.81
CA SER A 183 -5.53 10.54 17.27
C SER A 183 -4.58 11.51 17.99
N ARG A 184 -3.72 12.22 17.25
CA ARG A 184 -2.81 13.25 17.77
C ARG A 184 -3.15 14.65 17.26
N LYS A 185 -4.17 14.81 16.41
CA LYS A 185 -4.59 16.11 15.87
C LYS A 185 -4.86 17.14 16.97
N GLU A 186 -5.56 16.78 18.04
CA GLU A 186 -5.83 17.70 19.17
C GLU A 186 -4.53 18.24 19.77
N ARG A 187 -3.51 17.39 19.94
CA ARG A 187 -2.19 17.80 20.42
C ARG A 187 -1.49 18.77 19.47
N CYS A 188 -1.67 18.62 18.16
CA CYS A 188 -1.17 19.57 17.18
C CYS A 188 -1.84 20.93 17.32
N LEU A 189 -3.17 20.96 17.46
CA LEU A 189 -3.95 22.20 17.59
C LEU A 189 -3.62 22.99 18.86
N ASP A 190 -3.16 22.30 19.92
CA ASP A 190 -2.72 22.90 21.18
C ASP A 190 -1.25 23.37 21.19
N ALA A 191 -0.47 23.11 20.12
CA ALA A 191 0.94 23.46 20.04
C ALA A 191 1.17 24.90 19.57
N ASP A 192 2.31 25.50 19.91
CA ASP A 192 2.72 26.81 19.35
C ASP A 192 3.30 26.68 17.92
N SER A 193 3.84 25.51 17.59
CA SER A 193 4.52 25.25 16.33
C SER A 193 4.48 23.78 15.95
N ILE A 194 4.23 23.52 14.67
CA ILE A 194 4.12 22.19 14.09
C ILE A 194 5.02 22.12 12.86
N THR A 195 5.78 21.04 12.71
CA THR A 195 6.56 20.77 11.51
C THR A 195 6.20 19.42 10.91
N VAL A 196 5.71 19.42 9.67
CA VAL A 196 5.49 18.22 8.86
C VAL A 196 6.75 17.92 8.06
N VAL A 197 7.25 16.69 8.12
CA VAL A 197 8.46 16.24 7.42
C VAL A 197 8.11 15.17 6.40
N GLY A 198 8.40 15.38 5.12
CA GLY A 198 8.15 14.41 4.03
C GLY A 198 7.48 15.04 2.81
N SER A 199 7.44 14.34 1.67
CA SER A 199 6.87 14.86 0.40
C SER A 199 5.65 14.11 -0.12
N GLY A 200 5.37 12.91 0.38
CA GLY A 200 4.29 12.09 -0.17
C GLY A 200 2.89 12.59 0.20
N GLN A 201 1.87 11.98 -0.40
CA GLN A 201 0.47 12.33 -0.18
C GLN A 201 0.08 12.47 1.30
N SER A 202 0.49 11.54 2.18
CA SER A 202 0.14 11.63 3.60
C SER A 202 0.68 12.88 4.30
N ALA A 203 1.86 13.38 3.90
CA ALA A 203 2.41 14.62 4.44
C ALA A 203 1.58 15.82 3.94
N ALA A 204 1.19 15.82 2.67
CA ALA A 204 0.36 16.85 2.07
C ALA A 204 -1.03 16.93 2.71
N GLU A 205 -1.69 15.79 2.94
CA GLU A 205 -3.02 15.73 3.58
C GLU A 205 -2.98 16.23 5.03
N VAL A 206 -1.96 15.82 5.81
CA VAL A 206 -1.76 16.34 7.17
C VAL A 206 -1.51 17.84 7.14
N PHE A 207 -0.65 18.30 6.23
CA PHE A 207 -0.36 19.73 6.11
C PHE A 207 -1.62 20.53 5.73
N LEU A 208 -2.41 20.05 4.77
CA LEU A 208 -3.66 20.68 4.36
C LEU A 208 -4.66 20.76 5.51
N ASP A 209 -4.90 19.65 6.21
CA ASP A 209 -5.84 19.59 7.33
C ASP A 209 -5.42 20.53 8.48
N LEU A 210 -4.11 20.63 8.77
CA LEU A 210 -3.58 21.61 9.73
C LEU A 210 -3.63 23.04 9.19
N LEU A 211 -3.42 23.27 7.89
CA LEU A 211 -3.48 24.60 7.30
C LEU A 211 -4.90 25.18 7.34
N GLU A 212 -5.91 24.34 7.13
CA GLU A 212 -7.32 24.71 7.25
C GLU A 212 -7.71 24.99 8.71
N ALA A 213 -7.29 24.13 9.65
CA ALA A 213 -7.57 24.31 11.07
C ALA A 213 -6.86 25.54 11.68
N GLN A 214 -5.71 25.94 11.14
CA GLN A 214 -4.98 27.14 11.56
C GLN A 214 -5.77 28.44 11.28
N ALA A 215 -6.94 28.40 10.62
CA ALA A 215 -7.85 29.54 10.56
C ALA A 215 -8.44 29.91 11.94
N ASP A 216 -8.59 28.92 12.83
CA ASP A 216 -9.19 29.06 14.16
C ASP A 216 -8.18 28.85 15.31
N ALA A 217 -6.89 28.68 14.98
CA ALA A 217 -5.79 28.43 15.92
C ALA A 217 -4.58 29.34 15.62
N ASP A 218 -3.68 29.48 16.60
CA ASP A 218 -2.54 30.42 16.56
C ASP A 218 -1.21 29.66 16.71
N TYR A 219 -0.89 28.81 15.74
CA TYR A 219 0.37 28.08 15.67
C TYR A 219 1.10 28.37 14.37
N ARG A 220 2.43 28.25 14.39
CA ARG A 220 3.25 28.19 13.17
C ARG A 220 3.19 26.81 12.53
N LEU A 221 3.07 26.73 11.21
CA LEU A 221 3.03 25.46 10.48
C LEU A 221 4.12 25.39 9.40
N ASP A 222 5.11 24.53 9.58
CA ASP A 222 6.19 24.34 8.61
C ASP A 222 6.10 22.98 7.89
N TRP A 223 6.48 22.93 6.62
CA TRP A 223 6.58 21.71 5.81
C TRP A 223 7.98 21.59 5.20
N LEU A 224 8.74 20.60 5.67
CA LEU A 224 10.09 20.32 5.21
C LEU A 224 10.10 19.03 4.37
N THR A 225 10.78 19.05 3.23
CA THR A 225 10.96 17.83 2.44
C THR A 225 12.33 17.73 1.81
N ARG A 226 12.87 16.51 1.77
CA ARG A 226 14.12 16.18 1.08
C ARG A 226 13.98 16.25 -0.44
N SER A 227 12.77 16.05 -0.97
CA SER A 227 12.51 16.07 -2.41
C SER A 227 12.90 17.41 -3.03
N GLU A 228 13.24 17.40 -4.32
CA GLU A 228 13.60 18.61 -5.08
C GLU A 228 12.48 19.66 -5.11
N GLY A 229 11.24 19.23 -4.93
CA GLY A 229 10.06 20.07 -4.82
C GLY A 229 8.86 19.30 -4.28
N PHE A 230 7.73 20.00 -4.20
CA PHE A 230 6.41 19.42 -3.92
C PHE A 230 5.77 19.01 -5.24
N PHE A 231 6.20 17.88 -5.79
CA PHE A 231 5.77 17.45 -7.12
C PHE A 231 4.51 16.59 -7.08
N PRO A 232 3.62 16.78 -8.08
CA PRO A 232 2.47 15.92 -8.20
C PRO A 232 2.88 14.50 -8.62
N MET A 233 2.03 13.54 -8.28
CA MET A 233 2.08 12.20 -8.82
C MET A 233 1.62 12.20 -10.28
N GLU A 234 2.20 11.32 -11.09
CA GLU A 234 1.77 11.12 -12.48
C GLU A 234 0.35 10.56 -12.52
N TYR A 235 -0.56 11.26 -13.19
CA TYR A 235 -1.98 10.86 -13.32
C TYR A 235 -2.53 11.06 -14.73
N SER A 236 -1.66 11.31 -15.70
CA SER A 236 -2.06 11.37 -17.11
C SER A 236 -2.49 9.98 -17.59
N LYS A 237 -3.49 9.93 -18.47
CA LYS A 237 -4.06 8.68 -18.98
C LYS A 237 -3.05 7.77 -19.68
N LEU A 238 -1.99 8.34 -20.25
CA LEU A 238 -0.90 7.56 -20.85
C LEU A 238 0.07 7.05 -19.77
N GLY A 239 0.44 7.90 -18.81
CA GLY A 239 1.27 7.50 -17.67
C GLY A 239 0.63 6.36 -16.87
N LEU A 240 -0.68 6.42 -16.63
CA LEU A 240 -1.44 5.41 -15.90
C LEU A 240 -1.47 4.02 -16.57
N GLN A 241 -1.09 3.88 -17.85
CA GLN A 241 -0.97 2.57 -18.48
C GLN A 241 0.19 1.73 -17.89
N HIS A 242 1.04 2.29 -17.02
CA HIS A 242 2.00 1.50 -16.23
C HIS A 242 1.33 0.69 -15.10
N PHE A 243 0.09 0.99 -14.75
CA PHE A 243 -0.69 0.27 -13.73
C PHE A 243 -1.63 -0.76 -14.37
N THR A 244 -1.08 -1.59 -15.25
CA THR A 244 -1.85 -2.56 -16.04
C THR A 244 -1.22 -3.95 -16.02
N PRO A 245 -1.98 -5.01 -16.39
CA PRO A 245 -1.43 -6.35 -16.59
C PRO A 245 -0.24 -6.38 -17.55
N GLU A 246 -0.29 -5.63 -18.65
CA GLU A 246 0.73 -5.63 -19.71
C GLU A 246 2.05 -5.06 -19.22
N TYR A 247 2.02 -3.93 -18.49
CA TYR A 247 3.24 -3.39 -17.91
C TYR A 247 3.83 -4.35 -16.86
N THR A 248 2.97 -4.97 -16.04
CA THR A 248 3.39 -5.94 -15.04
C THR A 248 4.08 -7.14 -15.68
N SER A 249 3.51 -7.70 -16.75
CA SER A 249 4.11 -8.79 -17.51
C SER A 249 5.44 -8.38 -18.14
N TYR A 250 5.47 -7.22 -18.83
CA TYR A 250 6.69 -6.68 -19.42
C TYR A 250 7.81 -6.52 -18.38
N PHE A 251 7.48 -5.95 -17.21
CA PHE A 251 8.44 -5.75 -16.14
C PHE A 251 8.94 -7.09 -15.57
N ASN A 252 8.07 -8.09 -15.45
CA ASN A 252 8.43 -9.45 -15.00
C ASN A 252 9.36 -10.17 -15.99
N ASP A 253 9.26 -9.90 -17.28
CA ASP A 253 10.12 -10.49 -18.32
C ASP A 253 11.53 -9.87 -18.37
N LEU A 254 11.74 -8.69 -17.77
CA LEU A 254 13.06 -8.05 -17.72
C LEU A 254 14.05 -8.86 -16.85
N PRO A 255 15.37 -8.82 -17.15
CA PRO A 255 16.38 -9.30 -16.22
C PRO A 255 16.26 -8.61 -14.84
N GLN A 256 16.57 -9.34 -13.76
CA GLN A 256 16.44 -8.82 -12.39
C GLN A 256 17.24 -7.52 -12.17
N GLU A 257 18.47 -7.44 -12.68
CA GLU A 257 19.31 -6.23 -12.61
C GLU A 257 18.60 -5.02 -13.25
N THR A 258 17.96 -5.22 -14.41
CA THR A 258 17.20 -4.15 -15.08
C THR A 258 15.97 -3.73 -14.28
N ARG A 259 15.26 -4.68 -13.64
CA ARG A 259 14.13 -4.33 -12.76
C ARG A 259 14.57 -3.46 -11.59
N ASP A 260 15.72 -3.78 -11.00
CA ASP A 260 16.27 -3.06 -9.85
C ASP A 260 16.77 -1.66 -10.22
N GLU A 261 17.15 -1.44 -11.48
CA GLU A 261 17.46 -0.10 -12.01
C GLU A 261 16.21 0.71 -12.35
N VAL A 262 15.21 0.10 -13.02
CA VAL A 262 14.03 0.82 -13.53
C VAL A 262 13.07 1.22 -12.41
N TYR A 263 12.83 0.34 -11.43
CA TYR A 263 11.81 0.59 -10.41
C TYR A 263 12.06 1.88 -9.58
N PRO A 264 13.28 2.18 -9.11
CA PRO A 264 13.57 3.43 -8.41
C PRO A 264 13.36 4.70 -9.25
N GLU A 265 13.52 4.62 -10.58
CA GLU A 265 13.32 5.76 -11.48
C GLU A 265 11.83 6.13 -11.65
N GLN A 266 10.93 5.24 -11.25
CA GLN A 266 9.49 5.40 -11.38
C GLN A 266 8.81 5.99 -10.14
N ASP A 267 9.58 6.61 -9.25
CA ASP A 267 9.08 7.16 -7.99
C ASP A 267 7.90 8.13 -8.15
N LEU A 268 7.86 8.94 -9.23
CA LEU A 268 6.75 9.86 -9.48
C LEU A 268 5.44 9.16 -9.90
N LEU A 269 5.48 7.88 -10.27
CA LEU A 269 4.25 7.11 -10.50
C LEU A 269 3.50 6.83 -9.19
N TYR A 270 4.19 6.81 -8.03
CA TYR A 270 3.57 6.34 -6.77
C TYR A 270 3.96 7.08 -5.47
N LYS A 271 4.91 8.02 -5.49
CA LYS A 271 5.38 8.79 -4.31
C LYS A 271 5.05 10.29 -4.35
N GLY A 272 4.34 10.75 -5.37
CA GLY A 272 3.97 12.17 -5.52
C GLY A 272 2.77 12.59 -4.67
N ILE A 273 2.38 13.85 -4.80
CA ILE A 273 1.17 14.42 -4.19
C ILE A 273 0.04 14.39 -5.22
N ASP A 274 -1.20 14.12 -4.82
CA ASP A 274 -2.34 14.29 -5.71
C ASP A 274 -2.43 15.74 -6.22
N VAL A 275 -2.73 15.90 -7.51
CA VAL A 275 -2.78 17.23 -8.15
C VAL A 275 -3.82 18.14 -7.49
N ASN A 276 -4.96 17.58 -7.07
CA ASN A 276 -6.00 18.36 -6.41
C ASN A 276 -5.58 18.73 -4.98
N THR A 277 -5.00 17.80 -4.22
CA THR A 277 -4.46 18.14 -2.87
C THR A 277 -3.42 19.27 -2.96
N SER A 278 -2.50 19.20 -3.93
CA SER A 278 -1.52 20.27 -4.16
C SER A 278 -2.19 21.61 -4.49
N ALA A 279 -3.21 21.59 -5.36
CA ALA A 279 -4.00 22.78 -5.69
C ALA A 279 -4.77 23.34 -4.47
N GLU A 280 -5.38 22.48 -3.65
CA GLU A 280 -6.12 22.85 -2.45
C GLU A 280 -5.23 23.52 -1.41
N ILE A 281 -4.00 23.02 -1.20
CA ILE A 281 -3.00 23.66 -0.35
C ILE A 281 -2.69 25.06 -0.86
N TYR A 282 -2.43 25.21 -2.16
CA TYR A 282 -2.15 26.52 -2.74
C TYR A 282 -3.34 27.48 -2.61
N ASP A 283 -4.55 27.01 -2.91
CA ASP A 283 -5.78 27.79 -2.80
C ASP A 283 -6.07 28.20 -1.36
N ALA A 284 -5.78 27.34 -0.37
CA ALA A 284 -5.88 27.67 1.05
C ALA A 284 -4.87 28.75 1.44
N LEU A 285 -3.59 28.61 1.05
CA LEU A 285 -2.56 29.64 1.28
C LEU A 285 -2.96 30.98 0.67
N TYR A 286 -3.40 30.96 -0.59
CA TYR A 286 -3.82 32.17 -1.31
C TYR A 286 -4.99 32.86 -0.60
N ARG A 287 -6.06 32.11 -0.26
CA ARG A 287 -7.22 32.64 0.47
C ARG A 287 -6.82 33.29 1.80
N ARG A 288 -5.83 32.73 2.50
CA ARG A 288 -5.35 33.26 3.78
C ARG A 288 -4.49 34.51 3.67
N SER A 289 -3.85 34.73 2.53
CA SER A 289 -3.05 35.93 2.26
C SER A 289 -3.87 37.19 1.92
N ILE A 290 -5.20 37.06 1.76
CA ILE A 290 -6.07 38.19 1.39
C ILE A 290 -6.03 39.30 2.45
N GLY A 291 -5.82 40.54 1.99
CA GLY A 291 -5.91 41.75 2.83
C GLY A 291 -4.65 42.01 3.66
N ASP A 292 -3.47 41.86 3.05
CA ASP A 292 -2.15 42.05 3.67
C ASP A 292 -1.88 41.12 4.87
N ARG A 293 -2.54 39.96 4.88
CA ARG A 293 -2.29 38.88 5.85
C ARG A 293 -1.17 38.00 5.30
N ASP A 294 -0.36 37.47 6.21
CA ASP A 294 0.66 36.48 5.90
C ASP A 294 0.41 35.28 6.80
N PRO A 295 -0.03 34.11 6.28
CA PRO A 295 -0.21 32.93 7.12
C PRO A 295 1.16 32.54 7.71
N ASP A 296 1.22 32.23 9.01
CA ASP A 296 2.47 31.82 9.67
C ASP A 296 2.83 30.38 9.27
N VAL A 297 3.37 30.29 8.05
CA VAL A 297 3.61 29.05 7.33
C VAL A 297 4.97 29.10 6.64
N GLY A 298 5.73 28.02 6.73
CA GLY A 298 6.98 27.84 5.99
C GLY A 298 6.95 26.57 5.12
N LEU A 299 7.28 26.66 3.84
CA LEU A 299 7.48 25.48 2.98
C LEU A 299 8.93 25.48 2.50
N PHE A 300 9.65 24.39 2.76
CA PHE A 300 11.05 24.27 2.35
C PHE A 300 11.35 22.89 1.76
N ALA A 301 11.50 22.87 0.43
CA ALA A 301 11.98 21.71 -0.30
C ALA A 301 13.51 21.57 -0.19
N MET A 302 14.05 20.46 -0.71
CA MET A 302 15.47 20.16 -0.76
C MET A 302 16.16 20.19 0.61
N THR A 303 15.40 19.87 1.67
CA THR A 303 15.84 19.92 3.06
C THR A 303 15.82 18.51 3.64
N SER A 304 17.01 17.97 3.93
CA SER A 304 17.16 16.73 4.70
C SER A 304 17.04 17.05 6.19
N VAL A 305 16.24 16.28 6.92
CA VAL A 305 16.25 16.29 8.40
C VAL A 305 17.14 15.15 8.84
N GLU A 306 18.30 15.47 9.41
CA GLU A 306 19.35 14.52 9.77
C GLU A 306 19.23 14.02 11.21
N GLY A 307 18.52 14.75 12.06
CA GLY A 307 18.31 14.37 13.45
C GLY A 307 17.26 15.23 14.13
N ILE A 308 16.74 14.71 15.24
CA ILE A 308 15.85 15.45 16.13
C ILE A 308 16.42 15.39 17.55
N GLU A 309 16.55 16.54 18.20
CA GLU A 309 16.97 16.65 19.59
C GLU A 309 15.89 17.32 20.43
N ARG A 310 15.57 16.72 21.58
CA ARG A 310 14.66 17.35 22.54
C ARG A 310 15.40 18.46 23.29
N VAL A 311 14.88 19.68 23.22
CA VAL A 311 15.42 20.88 23.87
C VAL A 311 14.41 21.49 24.85
N SER A 312 14.89 22.34 25.76
CA SER A 312 14.03 23.06 26.71
C SER A 312 13.51 24.34 26.04
N GLY A 313 12.20 24.46 25.89
CA GLY A 313 11.54 25.69 25.46
C GLY A 313 11.01 26.51 26.65
N PRO A 314 10.56 27.75 26.40
CA PRO A 314 10.02 28.65 27.44
C PRO A 314 8.78 28.08 28.14
N ASP A 315 7.91 27.42 27.39
CA ASP A 315 6.59 26.94 27.85
C ASP A 315 6.48 25.40 27.89
N GLY A 316 7.58 24.68 27.61
CA GLY A 316 7.58 23.23 27.54
C GLY A 316 8.74 22.65 26.72
N PRO A 317 8.78 21.33 26.51
CA PRO A 317 9.76 20.72 25.63
C PRO A 317 9.54 21.17 24.17
N ARG A 318 10.62 21.46 23.47
CA ARG A 318 10.65 21.68 22.02
C ARG A 318 11.59 20.66 21.38
N TYR A 319 11.54 20.55 20.06
CA TYR A 319 12.35 19.64 19.26
C TYR A 319 13.15 20.44 18.25
N ARG A 320 14.47 20.39 18.35
CA ARG A 320 15.41 20.95 17.37
C ARG A 320 15.63 19.91 16.29
N LEU A 321 15.20 20.21 15.07
CA LEU A 321 15.52 19.47 13.86
C LEU A 321 16.85 19.99 13.33
N ASP A 322 17.82 19.09 13.20
CA ASP A 322 19.08 19.37 12.52
C ASP A 322 18.87 19.11 11.03
N CYS A 323 18.94 20.18 10.23
CA CYS A 323 18.56 20.18 8.82
C CYS A 323 19.74 20.53 7.92
N GLU A 324 19.76 20.00 6.70
CA GLU A 324 20.65 20.43 5.63
C GLU A 324 19.85 20.73 4.37
N GLN A 325 20.00 21.94 3.81
CA GLN A 325 19.56 22.23 2.46
C GLN A 325 20.64 21.70 1.50
N TRP A 326 20.39 20.54 0.89
CA TRP A 326 21.45 19.72 0.27
C TRP A 326 21.96 20.25 -1.07
N GLN A 327 21.21 21.12 -1.77
CA GLN A 327 21.72 21.74 -3.01
C GLN A 327 22.76 22.83 -2.73
N SER A 328 22.58 23.59 -1.66
CA SER A 328 23.49 24.65 -1.22
C SER A 328 24.56 24.13 -0.26
N GLY A 329 24.36 22.94 0.32
CA GLY A 329 25.21 22.39 1.37
C GLY A 329 25.15 23.21 2.66
N THR A 330 24.00 23.84 2.95
CA THR A 330 23.85 24.74 4.10
C THR A 330 23.13 24.02 5.25
N PRO A 331 23.84 23.71 6.35
CA PRO A 331 23.20 23.20 7.55
C PRO A 331 22.50 24.32 8.34
N PHE A 332 21.38 23.99 8.97
CA PHE A 332 20.65 24.88 9.86
C PHE A 332 19.87 24.09 10.91
N ALA A 333 19.48 24.76 12.00
CA ALA A 333 18.60 24.19 13.00
C ALA A 333 17.21 24.83 12.89
N HIS A 334 16.17 24.02 12.99
CA HIS A 334 14.78 24.46 13.05
C HIS A 334 14.12 23.92 14.32
N GLU A 335 13.37 24.75 15.04
CA GLU A 335 12.72 24.30 16.28
C GLU A 335 11.21 24.23 16.09
N SER A 336 10.61 23.16 16.64
CA SER A 336 9.16 22.94 16.61
C SER A 336 8.70 22.27 17.89
N GLU A 337 7.46 22.49 18.29
CA GLU A 337 6.88 21.84 19.47
C GLU A 337 6.32 20.45 19.15
N VAL A 338 5.78 20.28 17.94
CA VAL A 338 5.27 19.01 17.42
C VAL A 338 5.89 18.73 16.05
N VAL A 339 6.35 17.50 15.85
CA VAL A 339 6.90 17.04 14.56
C VAL A 339 6.08 15.87 14.04
N VAL A 340 5.52 16.02 12.85
CA VAL A 340 4.77 14.97 12.16
C VAL A 340 5.62 14.40 11.02
N LEU A 341 5.97 13.12 11.14
CA LEU A 341 6.86 12.42 10.21
C LEU A 341 6.04 11.69 9.12
N GLY A 342 6.00 12.25 7.93
CA GLY A 342 5.52 11.63 6.69
C GLY A 342 6.64 10.85 5.97
N THR A 343 7.37 10.03 6.72
CA THR A 343 8.55 9.28 6.24
C THR A 343 8.22 7.95 5.57
N GLY A 344 6.93 7.69 5.33
CA GLY A 344 6.44 6.57 4.55
C GLY A 344 6.40 5.26 5.33
N TYR A 345 6.25 4.17 4.60
CA TYR A 345 6.08 2.84 5.18
C TYR A 345 7.12 1.88 4.62
N HIS A 346 7.55 0.95 5.46
CA HIS A 346 8.38 -0.18 5.04
C HIS A 346 7.57 -1.48 5.11
N ARG A 347 8.04 -2.51 4.42
CA ARG A 347 7.40 -3.82 4.37
C ARG A 347 8.34 -4.83 4.99
N PRO A 348 8.12 -5.25 6.24
CA PRO A 348 9.00 -6.21 6.87
C PRO A 348 8.83 -7.58 6.23
N THR A 349 9.93 -8.33 6.10
CA THR A 349 9.88 -9.76 5.80
C THR A 349 9.08 -10.47 6.90
N PRO A 350 7.99 -11.20 6.55
CA PRO A 350 7.14 -11.80 7.57
C PRO A 350 7.88 -12.87 8.39
N SER A 351 7.98 -12.67 9.70
CA SER A 351 8.70 -13.60 10.59
C SER A 351 8.04 -14.98 10.69
N PHE A 352 6.75 -15.10 10.36
CA PHE A 352 6.03 -16.38 10.42
C PHE A 352 6.49 -17.39 9.37
N LEU A 353 7.26 -16.98 8.34
CA LEU A 353 7.85 -17.87 7.34
C LEU A 353 9.25 -18.38 7.73
N SER A 354 9.76 -18.05 8.92
CA SER A 354 11.13 -18.41 9.31
C SER A 354 11.39 -19.92 9.34
N SER A 355 10.39 -20.76 9.64
CA SER A 355 10.51 -22.23 9.51
C SER A 355 10.68 -22.72 8.06
N LEU A 356 10.33 -21.90 7.08
CA LEU A 356 10.44 -22.19 5.65
C LEU A 356 11.61 -21.48 4.98
N GLU A 357 12.43 -20.73 5.74
CA GLU A 357 13.50 -19.90 5.18
C GLU A 357 14.49 -20.69 4.30
N SER A 358 14.83 -21.93 4.68
CA SER A 358 15.69 -22.82 3.90
C SER A 358 15.02 -23.49 2.71
N ARG A 359 13.67 -23.42 2.63
CA ARG A 359 12.84 -23.99 1.58
C ARG A 359 12.45 -22.95 0.53
N ILE A 360 12.55 -21.67 0.85
CA ILE A 360 12.23 -20.54 -0.03
C ILE A 360 13.47 -20.18 -0.86
N GLU A 361 13.30 -19.93 -2.15
CA GLU A 361 14.35 -19.35 -2.98
C GLU A 361 14.39 -17.82 -2.84
N TRP A 362 15.62 -17.30 -2.76
CA TRP A 362 15.91 -15.88 -2.61
C TRP A 362 16.70 -15.36 -3.81
N ASP A 363 16.50 -14.10 -4.17
CA ASP A 363 17.35 -13.42 -5.14
C ASP A 363 18.68 -12.98 -4.51
N ASP A 364 19.55 -12.38 -5.33
CA ASP A 364 20.90 -11.99 -4.90
C ASP A 364 20.90 -10.83 -3.87
N GLU A 365 19.78 -10.13 -3.70
CA GLU A 365 19.56 -9.09 -2.68
C GLU A 365 18.87 -9.63 -1.41
N GLY A 366 18.60 -10.94 -1.34
CA GLY A 366 17.93 -11.54 -0.19
C GLY A 366 16.42 -11.25 -0.14
N ARG A 367 15.79 -11.04 -1.29
CA ARG A 367 14.33 -10.87 -1.44
C ARG A 367 13.72 -12.14 -2.01
N TYR A 368 12.41 -12.29 -1.84
CA TYR A 368 11.68 -13.45 -2.34
C TYR A 368 11.77 -13.59 -3.86
N ARG A 369 12.07 -14.78 -4.37
CA ARG A 369 11.81 -15.08 -5.78
C ARG A 369 10.34 -15.37 -5.98
N VAL A 370 9.64 -14.43 -6.63
CA VAL A 370 8.22 -14.51 -6.92
C VAL A 370 8.04 -14.84 -8.40
N THR A 371 7.18 -15.81 -8.71
CA THR A 371 6.77 -16.15 -10.07
C THR A 371 5.81 -15.13 -10.66
N ASP A 372 5.64 -15.17 -11.98
CA ASP A 372 4.61 -14.44 -12.75
C ASP A 372 3.19 -14.66 -12.22
N ASP A 373 2.89 -15.87 -11.72
CA ASP A 373 1.62 -16.21 -11.09
C ASP A 373 1.60 -16.00 -9.56
N TYR A 374 2.42 -15.07 -9.07
CA TYR A 374 2.43 -14.58 -7.68
C TYR A 374 2.75 -15.63 -6.61
N ARG A 375 3.50 -16.68 -6.93
CA ARG A 375 3.96 -17.69 -5.97
C ARG A 375 5.39 -17.46 -5.55
N LEU A 376 5.71 -17.78 -4.30
CA LEU A 376 7.09 -18.01 -3.90
C LEU A 376 7.64 -19.24 -4.63
N ARG A 377 8.87 -19.14 -5.13
CA ARG A 377 9.66 -20.30 -5.53
C ARG A 377 10.08 -21.06 -4.26
N LEU A 378 9.64 -22.31 -4.17
CA LEU A 378 9.97 -23.24 -3.10
C LEU A 378 10.78 -24.39 -3.67
N ASP A 379 11.53 -25.10 -2.82
CA ASP A 379 12.20 -26.33 -3.23
C ASP A 379 11.22 -27.46 -3.59
N ASP A 380 11.71 -28.47 -4.31
CA ASP A 380 10.89 -29.54 -4.89
C ASP A 380 10.19 -30.45 -3.85
N ASP A 381 10.57 -30.36 -2.56
CA ASP A 381 9.98 -31.16 -1.48
C ASP A 381 8.66 -30.56 -0.95
N VAL A 382 8.38 -29.29 -1.26
CA VAL A 382 7.16 -28.59 -0.85
C VAL A 382 6.17 -28.58 -2.00
N THR A 383 5.15 -29.44 -1.92
CA THR A 383 4.14 -29.56 -3.00
C THR A 383 3.03 -28.52 -2.91
N GLY A 384 2.83 -27.90 -1.75
CA GLY A 384 1.89 -26.80 -1.55
C GLY A 384 2.43 -25.48 -2.08
N ARG A 385 1.54 -24.53 -2.36
CA ARG A 385 1.88 -23.23 -2.95
C ARG A 385 1.80 -22.13 -1.89
N ILE A 386 2.72 -21.18 -1.95
CA ILE A 386 2.64 -19.95 -1.16
C ILE A 386 2.48 -18.76 -2.11
N PHE A 387 1.30 -18.16 -2.12
CA PHE A 387 0.99 -16.95 -2.89
C PHE A 387 1.33 -15.69 -2.10
N VAL A 388 1.73 -14.64 -2.80
CA VAL A 388 2.09 -13.35 -2.22
C VAL A 388 1.20 -12.24 -2.73
N GLN A 389 0.87 -11.31 -1.84
CA GLN A 389 0.15 -10.09 -2.16
C GLN A 389 0.96 -8.92 -1.62
N ASN A 390 1.36 -8.01 -2.50
CA ASN A 390 2.08 -6.78 -2.18
C ASN A 390 3.52 -6.97 -1.62
N ALA A 391 4.12 -8.15 -1.83
CA ALA A 391 5.51 -8.49 -1.51
C ALA A 391 6.43 -8.54 -2.76
N GLU A 392 5.89 -8.22 -3.94
CA GLU A 392 6.47 -8.55 -5.24
C GLU A 392 6.89 -7.32 -6.08
N ARG A 393 7.10 -6.15 -5.45
CA ARG A 393 7.48 -4.90 -6.17
C ARG A 393 8.72 -5.05 -7.06
N HIS A 394 9.74 -5.78 -6.58
CA HIS A 394 11.00 -6.01 -7.30
C HIS A 394 10.86 -7.01 -8.48
N THR A 395 9.69 -7.62 -8.65
CA THR A 395 9.39 -8.57 -9.75
C THR A 395 8.19 -8.15 -10.61
N HIS A 396 7.26 -7.37 -10.07
CA HIS A 396 6.00 -6.97 -10.73
C HIS A 396 5.83 -5.43 -10.82
N GLY A 397 6.82 -4.67 -10.36
CA GLY A 397 6.90 -3.24 -10.60
C GLY A 397 5.94 -2.39 -9.75
N VAL A 398 5.63 -1.20 -10.27
CA VAL A 398 4.85 -0.16 -9.60
C VAL A 398 3.38 -0.54 -9.34
N GLY A 399 2.86 -1.52 -10.07
CA GLY A 399 1.50 -2.01 -9.94
C GLY A 399 1.24 -2.86 -8.69
N ALA A 400 2.27 -3.45 -8.08
CA ALA A 400 2.12 -4.32 -6.91
C ALA A 400 1.31 -3.70 -5.74
N PRO A 401 1.53 -2.44 -5.32
CA PRO A 401 0.71 -1.77 -4.30
C PRO A 401 -0.66 -1.23 -4.78
N ASP A 402 -0.95 -1.27 -6.08
CA ASP A 402 -2.13 -0.61 -6.64
C ASP A 402 -3.41 -1.42 -6.38
N LEU A 403 -4.47 -0.75 -5.90
CA LEU A 403 -5.77 -1.38 -5.67
C LEU A 403 -6.45 -1.80 -6.98
N GLY A 404 -6.21 -1.07 -8.09
CA GLY A 404 -6.72 -1.36 -9.42
C GLY A 404 -6.21 -2.69 -10.00
N LEU A 405 -5.04 -3.15 -9.57
CA LEU A 405 -4.50 -4.47 -9.93
C LEU A 405 -4.81 -5.55 -8.89
N GLY A 406 -5.55 -5.23 -7.82
CA GLY A 406 -5.96 -6.19 -6.80
C GLY A 406 -6.82 -7.31 -7.38
N CYS A 407 -7.85 -6.96 -8.16
CA CYS A 407 -8.70 -7.93 -8.85
C CYS A 407 -7.91 -8.82 -9.83
N TYR A 408 -7.01 -8.21 -10.62
CA TYR A 408 -6.16 -8.93 -11.57
C TYR A 408 -5.30 -9.99 -10.87
N ARG A 409 -4.58 -9.60 -9.82
CA ARG A 409 -3.76 -10.52 -9.03
C ARG A 409 -4.60 -11.61 -8.35
N ASN A 410 -5.76 -11.24 -7.82
CA ASN A 410 -6.69 -12.21 -7.21
C ASN A 410 -7.23 -13.20 -8.24
N ALA A 411 -7.54 -12.78 -9.47
CA ALA A 411 -8.00 -13.67 -10.53
C ALA A 411 -6.96 -14.76 -10.83
N HIS A 412 -5.67 -14.40 -10.95
CA HIS A 412 -4.57 -15.36 -11.10
C HIS A 412 -4.54 -16.38 -9.96
N ILE A 413 -4.62 -15.90 -8.71
CA ILE A 413 -4.59 -16.78 -7.53
C ILE A 413 -5.80 -17.70 -7.49
N VAL A 414 -7.02 -17.18 -7.70
CA VAL A 414 -8.25 -18.00 -7.73
C VAL A 414 -8.18 -19.05 -8.83
N ASN A 415 -7.73 -18.68 -10.03
CA ASN A 415 -7.62 -19.60 -11.16
C ASN A 415 -6.63 -20.74 -10.87
N ARG A 416 -5.53 -20.45 -10.16
CA ARG A 416 -4.57 -21.47 -9.70
C ARG A 416 -5.15 -22.35 -8.59
N LEU A 417 -5.87 -21.78 -7.63
CA LEU A 417 -6.54 -22.55 -6.58
C LEU A 417 -7.59 -23.51 -7.16
N CYS A 418 -8.31 -23.10 -8.21
CA CYS A 418 -9.37 -23.89 -8.83
C CYS A 418 -8.88 -24.81 -9.98
N ASP A 419 -7.59 -24.75 -10.33
CA ASP A 419 -6.99 -25.42 -11.50
C ASP A 419 -7.75 -25.19 -12.83
N ARG A 420 -8.38 -24.02 -12.97
CA ARG A 420 -9.10 -23.58 -14.18
C ARG A 420 -9.33 -22.07 -14.17
N THR A 421 -9.62 -21.50 -15.33
CA THR A 421 -10.07 -20.10 -15.45
C THR A 421 -11.47 -19.95 -14.85
N VAL A 422 -11.56 -19.34 -13.67
CA VAL A 422 -12.80 -18.91 -13.00
C VAL A 422 -13.10 -17.46 -13.33
N TYR A 423 -12.08 -16.61 -13.20
CA TYR A 423 -12.09 -15.21 -13.60
C TYR A 423 -11.23 -15.02 -14.86
N PRO A 424 -11.61 -14.12 -15.78
CA PRO A 424 -10.80 -13.84 -16.95
C PRO A 424 -9.43 -13.29 -16.54
N GLU A 425 -8.38 -13.76 -17.22
CA GLU A 425 -7.05 -13.17 -17.16
C GLU A 425 -7.01 -12.12 -18.27
N ASP A 426 -7.18 -10.85 -17.89
CA ASP A 426 -7.25 -9.77 -18.87
C ASP A 426 -5.90 -9.56 -19.56
N GLU A 427 -5.92 -9.65 -20.89
CA GLU A 427 -4.81 -9.37 -21.79
C GLU A 427 -5.25 -8.30 -22.82
N ASP A 428 -4.32 -7.47 -23.28
CA ASP A 428 -4.57 -6.46 -24.33
C ASP A 428 -5.61 -5.39 -23.92
N THR A 429 -5.50 -4.92 -22.68
CA THR A 429 -6.41 -3.96 -22.02
C THR A 429 -6.10 -2.50 -22.31
N VAL A 430 -4.93 -2.21 -22.88
CA VAL A 430 -4.43 -0.84 -23.10
C VAL A 430 -3.91 -0.60 -24.52
N PHE A 431 -3.74 0.68 -24.86
CA PHE A 431 -3.35 1.10 -26.21
C PHE A 431 -1.84 1.08 -26.46
N GLN A 432 -1.03 1.02 -25.40
CA GLN A 432 0.42 1.04 -25.45
C GLN A 432 0.98 -0.38 -25.43
N ASP A 433 1.88 -0.68 -26.36
CA ASP A 433 2.74 -1.85 -26.30
C ASP A 433 4.01 -1.52 -25.50
N PHE A 434 4.32 -2.32 -24.48
CA PHE A 434 5.54 -2.18 -23.68
C PHE A 434 6.70 -3.07 -24.18
N ALA A 435 6.38 -4.23 -24.76
CA ALA A 435 7.34 -5.17 -25.32
C ALA A 435 7.49 -4.99 -26.84
N VAL A 436 8.72 -5.16 -27.36
CA VAL A 436 9.03 -5.04 -28.79
C VAL A 436 8.30 -6.12 -29.58
N GLU A 437 8.30 -7.34 -29.07
CA GLU A 437 7.66 -8.51 -29.66
C GLU A 437 6.17 -8.23 -29.90
N ARG A 438 5.48 -7.71 -28.86
CA ARG A 438 4.06 -7.36 -28.92
C ARG A 438 3.79 -6.28 -29.97
N PHE A 439 4.61 -5.23 -30.01
CA PHE A 439 4.48 -4.16 -31.01
C PHE A 439 4.69 -4.67 -32.44
N LEU A 440 5.63 -5.60 -32.66
CA LEU A 440 5.88 -6.17 -33.99
C LEU A 440 4.75 -7.12 -34.43
N GLU A 441 4.14 -7.86 -33.50
CA GLU A 441 2.96 -8.69 -33.75
C GLU A 441 1.76 -7.85 -34.22
N THR A 442 1.47 -6.74 -33.52
CA THR A 442 0.33 -5.87 -33.82
C THR A 442 0.53 -5.06 -35.11
N THR A 443 1.77 -4.67 -35.43
CA THR A 443 2.10 -3.87 -36.62
C THR A 443 2.35 -4.70 -37.89
N GLY A 444 2.37 -6.03 -37.79
CA GLY A 444 2.65 -6.94 -38.92
C GLY A 444 4.08 -6.82 -39.48
N GLY A 445 4.98 -6.18 -38.72
CA GLY A 445 6.37 -5.95 -39.08
C GLY A 445 7.25 -7.09 -38.60
N ALA A 446 7.28 -8.21 -39.31
CA ALA A 446 8.28 -9.25 -39.03
C ALA A 446 9.69 -8.77 -39.41
N THR A 447 10.52 -8.46 -38.41
CA THR A 447 11.88 -9.00 -38.25
C THR A 447 12.42 -8.57 -36.87
N ALA A 448 12.32 -9.45 -35.87
CA ALA A 448 13.27 -9.41 -34.77
C ALA A 448 14.66 -9.65 -35.38
N ALA A 449 15.55 -8.66 -35.29
CA ALA A 449 16.92 -8.82 -35.75
C ALA A 449 17.53 -9.97 -34.94
N ALA A 450 17.89 -11.06 -35.63
CA ALA A 450 18.65 -12.14 -35.03
C ALA A 450 19.89 -11.54 -34.36
N SER A 451 20.03 -11.76 -33.05
CA SER A 451 21.27 -11.56 -32.33
C SER A 451 22.35 -12.40 -33.01
N THR A 452 23.13 -11.79 -33.89
CA THR A 452 24.45 -12.27 -34.28
C THR A 452 25.40 -11.93 -33.15
N ALA A 453 25.43 -12.79 -32.13
CA ALA A 453 26.63 -12.92 -31.33
C ALA A 453 27.68 -13.62 -32.21
N GLU A 454 28.66 -12.83 -32.64
CA GLU A 454 29.88 -13.28 -33.29
C GLU A 454 30.55 -14.37 -32.43
N GLU A 455 30.55 -15.60 -32.93
CA GLU A 455 31.71 -16.46 -32.79
C GLU A 455 32.83 -15.84 -33.64
N ASP A 456 33.77 -15.17 -32.99
CA ASP A 456 35.09 -14.89 -33.56
C ASP A 456 36.16 -15.56 -32.69
N GLU A 457 37.13 -16.13 -33.40
CA GLU A 457 38.10 -17.19 -33.10
C GLU A 457 39.00 -17.06 -31.85
#